data_AF-A0A3L8CE13-F1
#
_entry.id   AF-A0A3L8CE13-F1
#
_cell.length_a   1.000
_cell.length_b   1.000
_cell.length_c   1.000
_cell.angle_alpha   90.00
_cell.angle_beta   90.00
_cell.angle_gamma   90.00
#
_symmetry.space_group_name_H-M   'P 1'
#
loop_
_entity.id
_entity.type
_entity.pdbx_description
1 polymer ?
#
loop_
_entity_poly.entity_id
_entity_poly.type
_entity_poly.pdbx_seq_one_letter_code
_entity_poly.pdbx_strand_id
1 'polypeptide(L)'
;MQHLKPLALLSLLLVATQASAHGLWTEQRRGNIEVIYGHGAEDNAFKAQKISGAWAYDGSGKMIPVSVERLADHARLKPLKTPAVMAVA
;
A
#
# COMPACT_ATOMS: atom_id res chain seq x y z
N MET A 1 -28.93 35.50 13.24
CA MET A 1 -27.51 35.12 13.43
C MET A 1 -27.30 33.94 14.40
N GLN A 2 -28.26 33.58 15.27
CA GLN A 2 -28.08 32.51 16.28
C GLN A 2 -27.93 31.08 15.71
N HIS A 3 -28.48 30.80 14.52
CA HIS A 3 -28.38 29.48 13.89
C HIS A 3 -27.09 29.26 13.07
N LEU A 4 -26.27 30.30 12.85
CA LEU A 4 -25.06 30.19 12.03
C LEU A 4 -23.98 29.31 12.69
N LYS A 5 -23.89 29.38 14.03
CA LYS A 5 -22.95 28.61 14.83
C LYS A 5 -23.23 27.10 14.83
N PRO A 6 -24.46 26.62 15.12
CA PRO A 6 -24.76 25.19 15.04
C PRO A 6 -24.68 24.64 13.62
N LEU A 7 -25.01 25.45 12.59
CA LEU A 7 -24.87 25.04 11.20
C LEU A 7 -23.39 24.88 10.78
N ALA A 8 -22.53 25.79 11.25
CA ALA A 8 -21.08 25.68 11.08
C ALA A 8 -20.52 24.42 11.79
N LEU A 9 -21.00 24.14 13.00
CA LEU A 9 -20.57 22.95 13.75
C LEU A 9 -20.99 21.65 13.06
N LEU A 10 -22.21 21.58 12.54
CA LEU A 10 -22.71 20.43 11.78
C LEU A 10 -21.91 20.19 10.49
N SER A 11 -21.53 21.26 9.80
CA SER A 11 -20.70 21.17 8.59
C SER A 11 -19.27 20.70 8.90
N LEU A 12 -18.68 21.13 10.02
CA LEU A 12 -17.38 20.60 10.49
C LEU A 12 -17.44 19.10 10.82
N LEU A 13 -18.52 18.63 11.45
CA LEU A 13 -18.69 17.21 11.81
C LEU A 13 -18.85 16.30 10.58
N LEU A 14 -19.48 16.78 9.50
CA LEU A 14 -19.64 16.01 8.27
C LEU A 14 -18.30 15.77 7.55
N VAL A 15 -17.37 16.74 7.61
CA VAL A 15 -16.05 16.64 6.95
C VAL A 15 -15.11 15.68 7.68
N ALA A 16 -15.24 15.53 9.01
CA ALA A 16 -14.39 14.64 9.81
C ALA A 16 -14.52 13.14 9.45
N THR A 17 -15.60 12.75 8.76
CA THR A 17 -15.89 11.35 8.42
C THR A 17 -15.23 10.85 7.12
N GLN A 18 -14.58 11.72 6.35
CA GLN A 18 -14.03 11.36 5.03
C GLN A 18 -12.54 10.94 5.02
N ALA A 19 -11.96 10.69 6.20
CA ALA A 19 -10.59 10.18 6.30
C ALA A 19 -10.52 8.70 5.87
N SER A 20 -10.32 8.47 4.57
CA SER A 20 -10.08 7.15 3.96
C SER A 20 -8.59 6.83 3.96
N ALA A 21 -8.13 6.00 4.89
CA ALA A 21 -6.75 5.50 4.89
C ALA A 21 -6.65 4.27 3.98
N HIS A 22 -6.08 4.47 2.79
CA HIS A 22 -5.73 3.35 1.90
C HIS A 22 -4.38 2.79 2.33
N GLY A 23 -4.30 1.47 2.44
CA GLY A 23 -3.05 0.76 2.71
C GLY A 23 -2.40 0.29 1.42
N LEU A 24 -1.08 0.41 1.34
CA LEU A 24 -0.26 -0.31 0.36
C LEU A 24 0.84 -1.04 1.13
N TRP A 25 0.92 -2.35 0.97
CA TRP A 25 1.90 -3.19 1.66
C TRP A 25 2.36 -4.35 0.78
N THR A 26 3.38 -5.05 1.26
CA THR A 26 3.85 -6.30 0.65
C THR A 26 3.43 -7.47 1.51
N GLU A 27 2.97 -8.56 0.88
CA GLU A 27 2.48 -9.74 1.59
C GLU A 27 2.94 -11.02 0.90
N GLN A 28 3.17 -12.07 1.68
CA GLN A 28 3.45 -13.41 1.15
C GLN A 28 2.14 -14.09 0.75
N ARG A 29 1.96 -14.39 -0.54
CA ARG A 29 0.82 -15.16 -1.07
C ARG A 29 1.32 -16.29 -1.94
N ARG A 30 1.00 -17.53 -1.56
CA ARG A 30 1.33 -18.75 -2.32
C ARG A 30 2.82 -18.83 -2.69
N GLY A 31 3.70 -18.43 -1.77
CA GLY A 31 5.16 -18.42 -1.96
C GLY A 31 5.72 -17.25 -2.77
N ASN A 32 4.92 -16.22 -3.06
CA ASN A 32 5.36 -14.99 -3.73
C ASN A 32 5.17 -13.78 -2.82
N ILE A 33 6.04 -12.78 -2.97
CA ILE A 33 5.82 -11.46 -2.38
C ILE A 33 4.98 -10.66 -3.37
N GLU A 34 3.74 -10.37 -3.01
CA GLU A 34 2.79 -9.62 -3.84
C GLU A 34 2.55 -8.23 -3.23
N VAL A 35 2.12 -7.27 -4.05
CA VAL A 35 1.79 -5.91 -3.62
C VAL A 35 0.28 -5.79 -3.46
N ILE A 36 -0.15 -5.43 -2.26
CA ILE A 36 -1.55 -5.43 -1.86
C ILE A 36 -2.00 -3.99 -1.64
N TYR A 37 -3.23 -3.72 -2.04
CA TYR A 37 -3.93 -2.48 -1.83
C TYR A 37 -5.24 -2.75 -1.11
N GLY A 38 -5.40 -2.11 0.04
CA GLY A 38 -6.52 -2.38 0.92
C GLY A 38 -7.19 -1.13 1.42
N HIS A 39 -8.48 -1.29 1.69
CA HIS A 39 -9.31 -0.29 2.34
C HIS A 39 -10.17 -0.97 3.40
N GLY A 40 -9.98 -0.62 4.67
CA GLY A 40 -10.64 -1.32 5.77
C GLY A 40 -10.24 -2.81 5.85
N ALA A 41 -11.18 -3.71 5.56
CA ALA A 41 -10.98 -5.16 5.59
C ALA A 41 -10.55 -5.77 4.24
N GLU A 42 -10.46 -4.96 3.18
CA GLU A 42 -10.09 -5.43 1.84
C GLU A 42 -8.58 -5.65 1.68
N ASP A 43 -8.20 -6.67 0.91
CA ASP A 43 -6.82 -7.08 0.62
C ASP A 43 -6.59 -7.32 -0.89
N ASN A 44 -7.08 -6.40 -1.71
CA ASN A 44 -7.06 -6.51 -3.16
C ASN A 44 -5.65 -6.43 -3.76
N ALA A 45 -5.44 -7.06 -4.91
CA ALA A 45 -4.20 -6.90 -5.66
C ALA A 45 -4.00 -5.44 -6.12
N PHE A 46 -2.78 -4.93 -5.95
CA PHE A 46 -2.42 -3.63 -6.52
C PHE A 46 -2.16 -3.74 -8.03
N LYS A 47 -2.53 -2.69 -8.77
CA LYS A 47 -2.35 -2.64 -10.23
C LYS A 47 -0.86 -2.66 -10.58
N ALA A 48 -0.40 -3.72 -11.23
CA ALA A 48 1.02 -3.94 -11.57
C ALA A 48 1.66 -2.77 -12.34
N GLN A 49 0.89 -2.08 -13.17
CA GLN A 49 1.35 -0.95 -13.99
C GLN A 49 1.61 0.31 -13.17
N LYS A 50 1.06 0.40 -11.96
CA LYS A 50 1.24 1.54 -11.06
C LYS A 50 2.48 1.40 -10.16
N ILE A 51 3.16 0.25 -10.16
CA ILE A 51 4.40 0.06 -9.43
C ILE A 51 5.51 0.83 -10.14
N SER A 52 6.04 1.83 -9.46
CA SER A 52 7.14 2.68 -9.89
C SER A 52 8.50 2.12 -9.47
N GLY A 53 8.57 1.36 -8.37
CA GLY A 53 9.82 0.74 -7.91
C GLY A 53 9.65 -0.28 -6.80
N ALA A 54 10.69 -1.10 -6.58
CA ALA A 54 10.77 -2.02 -5.47
C ALA A 54 12.23 -2.15 -4.99
N TRP A 55 12.42 -2.26 -3.68
CA TRP A 55 13.73 -2.33 -3.05
C TRP A 55 13.74 -3.39 -1.95
N ALA A 56 14.88 -4.02 -1.78
CA ALA A 56 15.09 -4.98 -0.72
C ALA A 56 16.48 -4.80 -0.10
N TYR A 57 16.60 -5.14 1.18
CA TYR A 57 17.85 -5.10 1.93
C TYR A 57 18.00 -6.36 2.78
N ASP A 58 19.23 -6.84 2.95
CA ASP A 58 19.54 -7.90 3.91
C ASP A 58 19.73 -7.37 5.34
N GLY A 59 19.97 -8.26 6.30
CA GLY A 59 20.13 -7.90 7.72
C GLY A 59 21.33 -7.00 8.03
N SER A 60 22.25 -6.80 7.08
CA SER A 60 23.36 -5.84 7.20
C SER A 60 23.04 -4.48 6.59
N GLY A 61 21.84 -4.31 6.02
CA GLY A 61 21.46 -3.11 5.27
C GLY A 61 22.01 -3.08 3.85
N LYS A 62 22.59 -4.17 3.34
CA LYS A 62 23.05 -4.24 1.95
C LYS A 62 21.87 -4.45 1.00
N MET A 63 21.83 -3.67 -0.07
CA MET A 63 20.80 -3.78 -1.10
C MET A 63 20.81 -5.17 -1.75
N ILE A 64 19.60 -5.70 -1.97
CA ILE A 64 19.33 -6.91 -2.74
C ILE A 64 18.61 -6.48 -4.02
N PRO A 65 19.10 -6.88 -5.21
CA PRO A 65 18.38 -6.65 -6.46
C PRO A 65 16.97 -7.25 -6.43
N VAL A 66 15.98 -6.50 -6.91
CA VAL A 66 14.57 -6.93 -7.00
C VAL A 66 14.10 -6.75 -8.44
N SER A 67 13.48 -7.79 -9.01
CA SER A 67 12.71 -7.66 -10.25
C SER A 67 11.21 -7.62 -9.95
N VAL A 68 10.48 -6.77 -10.68
CA VAL A 68 9.02 -6.69 -10.61
C VAL A 68 8.44 -7.50 -11.77
N GLU A 69 7.90 -8.68 -11.45
CA GLU A 69 7.17 -9.51 -12.39
C GLU A 69 5.73 -8.99 -12.46
N ARG A 70 5.34 -8.39 -13.59
CA ARG A 70 3.99 -7.85 -13.81
C ARG A 70 3.13 -8.92 -14.49
N LEU A 71 2.07 -9.35 -13.80
CA LEU A 71 1.10 -10.30 -14.31
C LEU A 71 -0.19 -9.56 -14.71
N ALA A 72 -1.19 -10.31 -15.18
CA ALA A 72 -2.43 -9.73 -15.69
C ALA A 72 -3.24 -8.99 -14.60
N ASP A 73 -3.22 -9.50 -13.38
CA ASP A 73 -4.07 -9.08 -12.26
C ASP A 73 -3.28 -8.53 -11.06
N HIS A 74 -1.99 -8.85 -10.93
CA HIS A 74 -1.13 -8.41 -9.84
C HIS A 74 0.34 -8.32 -10.26
N ALA A 75 1.21 -7.93 -9.32
CA ALA A 75 2.66 -8.02 -9.51
C ALA A 75 3.30 -8.82 -8.39
N ARG A 76 4.42 -9.47 -8.72
CA ARG A 76 5.27 -10.18 -7.78
C ARG A 76 6.62 -9.48 -7.68
N LEU A 77 7.05 -9.24 -6.46
CA LEU A 77 8.39 -8.76 -6.14
C LEU A 77 9.29 -9.97 -6.00
N LYS A 78 10.33 -10.04 -6.82
CA LYS A 78 11.28 -11.17 -6.87
C LYS A 78 12.64 -10.67 -6.42
N PRO A 79 12.94 -10.66 -5.11
CA PRO A 79 14.28 -10.38 -4.64
C PRO A 79 15.22 -11.54 -5.00
N LEU A 80 16.48 -11.24 -5.33
CA LEU A 80 17.48 -12.25 -5.70
C LEU A 80 17.76 -13.28 -4.58
N LYS A 81 17.56 -12.88 -3.32
CA LYS A 81 17.67 -13.72 -2.12
C LYS A 81 16.68 -13.25 -1.05
N THR A 82 16.47 -14.04 0.00
CA THR A 82 15.58 -13.68 1.11
C THR A 82 15.97 -12.34 1.73
N PRO A 83 15.07 -11.34 1.71
CA PRO A 83 15.34 -10.03 2.29
C PRO A 83 14.98 -9.97 3.77
N ALA A 84 15.64 -9.08 4.50
CA ALA A 84 15.20 -8.68 5.83
C ALA A 84 14.10 -7.62 5.75
N VAL A 85 14.16 -6.73 4.75
CA VAL A 85 13.17 -5.67 4.50
C VAL A 85 12.85 -5.61 3.01
N MET A 86 11.58 -5.41 2.68
CA MET A 86 11.07 -5.16 1.33
C MET A 86 10.25 -3.86 1.33
N ALA A 87 10.41 -3.05 0.29
CA ALA A 87 9.67 -1.82 0.07
C ALA A 87 9.22 -1.70 -1.39
N VAL A 88 8.15 -0.95 -1.63
CA VAL A 88 7.54 -0.75 -2.94
C VAL A 88 6.95 0.66 -3.04
N ALA A 89 6.94 1.21 -4.26
CA ALA A 89 6.32 2.47 -4.62
C ALA A 89 5.60 2.36 -5.97
#